data_AF-A0A9K3GN22-F1
#
_entry.id   AF-A0A9K3GN22-F1
#
_cell.length_a   1.000
_cell.length_b   1.000
_cell.length_c   1.000
_cell.angle_alpha   90.00
_cell.angle_beta   90.00
_cell.angle_gamma   90.00
#
_symmetry.space_group_name_H-M   'P 1'
#
loop_
_entity.id
_entity.type
_entity.pdbx_description
1 polymer ?
#
loop_
_entity_poly.entity_id
_entity_poly.type
_entity_poly.pdbx_seq_one_letter_code
_entity_poly.pdbx_strand_id
1 'polypeptide(L)'
;MFIIRYYLNQITVRQPREDAIDKWSRVKKGKAWEPHVESRGTVARAVLYFYTMYPQYIDDMGRVGDVNTFIQWNEDYPVSDWDVARNDNAEQWQGNRNPYVDHPELCERAYEDMI
;
A
#
# COMPACT_ATOMS: atom_id res chain seq x y z
N MET A 1 6.26 34.97 3.17
CA MET A 1 5.98 33.55 2.84
C MET A 1 6.27 32.70 4.08
N PHE A 2 5.37 32.72 5.05
CA PHE A 2 5.59 32.26 6.45
C PHE A 2 4.60 31.16 6.90
N ILE A 3 3.82 30.58 5.98
CA ILE A 3 2.69 29.70 6.36
C ILE A 3 3.11 28.22 6.48
N ILE A 4 4.19 27.77 5.84
CA ILE A 4 4.54 26.33 5.79
C ILE A 4 5.26 25.84 7.06
N ARG A 5 5.88 26.72 7.86
CA ARG A 5 6.68 26.28 9.04
C ARG A 5 5.86 25.95 10.30
N TYR A 6 4.56 26.26 10.36
CA TYR A 6 3.78 26.12 11.59
C TYR A 6 3.27 24.69 11.88
N TYR A 7 3.16 23.81 10.89
CA TYR A 7 2.51 22.50 11.08
C TYR A 7 3.46 21.35 11.45
N LEU A 8 4.77 21.51 11.34
CA LEU A 8 5.73 20.40 11.60
C LEU A 8 6.16 20.25 13.07
N ASN A 9 5.83 21.19 13.95
CA ASN A 9 6.37 21.23 15.33
C ASN A 9 5.36 20.84 16.44
N GLN A 10 4.23 20.22 16.11
CA GLN A 10 3.19 19.86 17.10
C GLN A 10 2.89 18.35 17.21
N ILE A 11 3.64 17.47 16.56
CA ILE A 11 3.45 16.02 16.75
C ILE A 11 4.23 15.60 17.99
N THR A 12 3.58 15.66 19.15
CA THR A 12 4.06 14.88 20.31
C THR A 12 3.81 13.41 19.99
N VAL A 13 4.86 12.66 19.64
CA VAL A 13 4.77 11.22 19.35
C VAL A 13 4.50 10.47 20.65
N ARG A 14 3.26 10.50 21.13
CA ARG A 14 2.79 9.49 22.07
C ARG A 14 2.49 8.25 21.24
N GLN A 15 3.26 7.18 21.47
CA GLN A 15 2.95 5.89 20.89
C GLN A 15 1.49 5.54 21.25
N PRO A 16 0.66 5.12 20.28
CA PRO A 16 -0.70 4.70 20.57
C PRO A 16 -0.69 3.57 21.60
N ARG A 17 -1.76 3.47 22.38
CA ARG A 17 -1.95 2.38 23.35
C ARG A 17 -1.88 1.04 22.61
N GLU A 18 -1.32 0.00 23.23
CA GLU A 18 -1.00 -1.27 22.55
C GLU A 18 -2.20 -1.91 21.83
N ASP A 19 -3.38 -1.81 22.43
CA ASP A 19 -4.69 -2.23 21.92
C ASP A 19 -5.19 -1.45 20.69
N ALA A 20 -4.56 -0.32 20.37
CA ALA A 20 -4.92 0.56 19.27
C ALA A 20 -3.80 0.71 18.24
N ILE A 21 -2.68 0.00 18.38
CA ILE A 21 -1.54 0.11 17.46
C ILE A 21 -1.98 -0.17 16.02
N ASP A 22 -2.80 -1.19 15.84
CA ASP A 22 -3.28 -1.61 14.53
C ASP A 22 -4.27 -0.61 13.90
N LYS A 23 -4.79 0.35 14.67
CA LYS A 23 -5.67 1.44 14.22
C LYS A 23 -4.94 2.62 13.58
N TRP A 24 -3.61 2.61 13.57
CA TRP A 24 -2.82 3.70 13.04
C TRP A 24 -1.69 3.18 12.16
N SER A 25 -1.32 3.97 11.15
CA SER A 25 -0.05 3.77 10.45
C SER A 25 1.11 4.04 11.42
N ARG A 26 2.19 3.27 11.32
CA ARG A 26 3.33 3.42 12.23
C ARG A 26 4.66 3.46 11.50
N VAL A 27 5.62 4.13 12.12
CA VAL A 27 7.02 4.14 11.68
C VAL A 27 7.74 3.02 12.43
N LYS A 28 8.22 2.01 11.69
CA LYS A 28 9.09 0.98 12.24
C LYS A 28 10.48 1.59 12.43
N LYS A 29 11.22 1.15 13.46
CA LYS A 29 12.55 1.67 13.84
C LYS A 29 13.40 1.98 12.60
N GLY A 30 13.69 3.27 12.35
CA GLY A 30 14.38 3.75 11.15
C GLY A 30 13.51 4.64 10.26
N LYS A 31 13.65 4.50 8.94
CA LYS A 31 12.88 5.25 7.91
C LYS A 31 11.76 4.41 7.27
N ALA A 32 11.44 3.25 7.83
CA ALA A 32 10.40 2.37 7.30
C ALA A 32 9.04 2.77 7.87
N TRP A 33 8.04 2.84 7.01
CA TRP A 33 6.67 3.16 7.37
C TRP A 33 5.76 2.01 6.95
N GLU A 34 4.79 1.68 7.79
CA GLU A 34 3.75 0.70 7.46
C GLU A 34 2.37 1.36 7.52
N PRO A 35 1.47 1.01 6.58
CA PRO A 35 0.10 1.49 6.59
C PRO A 35 -0.70 0.88 7.74
N HIS A 36 -1.84 1.52 8.02
CA HIS A 36 -2.91 0.97 8.83
C HIS A 36 -3.29 -0.44 8.38
N VAL A 37 -3.63 -1.30 9.33
CA VAL A 37 -3.90 -2.73 9.10
C VAL A 37 -4.96 -2.95 8.03
N GLU A 38 -6.10 -2.26 8.11
CA GLU A 38 -7.20 -2.42 7.14
C GLU A 38 -6.83 -1.96 5.72
N SER A 39 -5.76 -1.16 5.57
CA SER A 39 -5.32 -0.67 4.26
C SER A 39 -4.17 -1.49 3.65
N ARG A 40 -3.64 -2.49 4.36
CA ARG A 40 -2.46 -3.26 3.91
C ARG A 40 -2.72 -3.97 2.58
N GLY A 41 -3.84 -4.67 2.44
CA GLY A 41 -4.19 -5.38 1.21
C GLY A 41 -4.35 -4.42 0.02
N THR A 42 -5.08 -3.32 0.20
CA THR A 42 -5.23 -2.28 -0.83
C THR A 42 -3.90 -1.69 -1.25
N VAL A 43 -3.03 -1.35 -0.29
CA VAL A 43 -1.69 -0.81 -0.57
C VAL A 43 -0.84 -1.82 -1.32
N ALA A 44 -0.85 -3.09 -0.90
CA ALA A 44 -0.12 -4.15 -1.57
C ALA A 44 -0.52 -4.29 -3.04
N ARG A 45 -1.82 -4.47 -3.33
CA ARG A 45 -2.34 -4.58 -4.70
C ARG A 45 -2.04 -3.35 -5.55
N ALA A 46 -2.07 -2.15 -4.97
CA ALA A 46 -1.76 -0.91 -5.67
C ALA A 46 -0.26 -0.81 -6.03
N VAL A 47 0.62 -1.18 -5.10
CA VAL A 47 2.08 -1.16 -5.31
C VAL A 47 2.50 -2.19 -6.34
N LEU A 48 1.99 -3.43 -6.25
CA LEU A 48 2.25 -4.48 -7.23
C LEU A 48 1.71 -4.09 -8.61
N TYR A 49 0.48 -3.54 -8.69
CA TYR A 49 -0.07 -3.05 -9.95
C TYR A 49 0.82 -1.99 -10.60
N PHE A 50 1.26 -1.00 -9.81
CA PHE A 50 2.06 0.07 -10.34
C PHE A 50 3.41 -0.45 -10.85
N TYR A 51 4.07 -1.35 -10.12
CA TYR A 51 5.30 -1.96 -10.58
C TYR A 51 5.11 -2.78 -11.86
N THR A 52 4.00 -3.53 -11.96
CA THR A 52 3.65 -4.31 -13.15
C THR A 52 3.44 -3.43 -14.39
N MET A 53 2.67 -2.35 -14.26
CA MET A 53 2.23 -1.53 -15.40
C MET A 53 3.21 -0.42 -15.77
N TYR A 54 4.03 0.01 -14.82
CA TYR A 54 4.89 1.18 -14.94
C TYR A 54 6.34 0.88 -14.52
N PRO A 55 6.97 -0.21 -15.02
CA PRO A 55 8.29 -0.66 -14.57
C PRO A 55 9.40 0.39 -14.82
N GLN A 56 9.21 1.31 -15.76
CA GLN A 56 10.16 2.38 -16.04
C GLN A 56 10.26 3.44 -14.93
N TYR A 57 9.34 3.47 -13.97
CA TYR A 57 9.32 4.46 -12.88
C TYR A 57 9.85 3.90 -11.55
N ILE A 58 10.04 2.58 -11.45
CA ILE A 58 10.60 1.93 -10.27
C ILE A 58 11.80 1.11 -10.73
N ASP A 59 12.99 1.61 -10.41
CA ASP A 59 14.27 0.97 -10.71
C ASP A 59 14.50 -0.30 -9.89
N ASP A 60 14.11 -0.26 -8.62
CA ASP A 60 14.28 -1.36 -7.67
C ASP A 60 13.09 -1.42 -6.69
N MET A 61 12.36 -2.54 -6.72
CA MET A 61 11.21 -2.78 -5.87
C MET A 61 11.59 -2.78 -4.37
N GLY A 62 12.80 -3.21 -4.02
CA GLY A 62 13.31 -3.21 -2.65
C GLY A 62 13.42 -1.83 -2.02
N ARG A 63 13.39 -0.75 -2.82
CA ARG A 63 13.33 0.64 -2.33
C ARG A 63 11.92 1.04 -1.86
N VAL A 64 10.89 0.36 -2.37
CA VAL A 64 9.50 0.58 -1.98
C VAL A 64 9.14 -0.35 -0.83
N GLY A 65 9.48 -1.62 -0.94
CA GLY A 65 9.23 -2.63 0.08
C GLY A 65 9.59 -4.03 -0.40
N ASP A 66 9.47 -4.98 0.51
CA ASP A 66 9.69 -6.39 0.22
C ASP A 66 8.46 -6.99 -0.49
N VAL A 67 8.68 -7.65 -1.64
CA VAL A 67 7.62 -8.25 -2.45
C VAL A 67 6.87 -9.32 -1.67
N ASN A 68 7.60 -10.15 -0.91
CA ASN A 68 7.02 -11.16 -0.02
C ASN A 68 6.03 -10.54 0.97
N THR A 69 6.38 -9.40 1.57
CA THR A 69 5.49 -8.67 2.48
C THR A 69 4.21 -8.21 1.79
N PHE A 70 4.28 -7.72 0.54
CA PHE A 70 3.09 -7.30 -0.20
C PHE A 70 2.20 -8.47 -0.60
N ILE A 71 2.78 -9.60 -1.02
CA ILE A 71 2.01 -10.82 -1.31
C ILE A 71 1.28 -11.28 -0.05
N GLN A 72 1.98 -11.38 1.08
CA GLN A 72 1.37 -11.75 2.36
C GLN A 72 0.24 -10.79 2.75
N TRP A 73 0.42 -9.48 2.58
CA TRP A 73 -0.65 -8.52 2.86
C TRP A 73 -1.85 -8.65 1.94
N ASN A 74 -1.64 -9.05 0.69
CA ASN A 74 -2.74 -9.31 -0.23
C ASN A 74 -3.58 -10.52 0.22
N GLU A 75 -2.92 -11.57 0.73
CA GLU A 75 -3.58 -12.78 1.24
C GLU A 75 -4.28 -12.55 2.58
N ASP A 76 -3.60 -11.90 3.53
CA ASP A 76 -4.11 -11.65 4.88
C ASP A 76 -5.30 -10.66 4.87
N TYR A 77 -5.32 -9.73 3.90
CA TYR A 77 -6.30 -8.65 3.81
C TYR A 77 -7.02 -8.69 2.45
N PRO A 78 -8.10 -9.48 2.34
CA PRO A 78 -8.82 -9.68 1.09
C PRO A 78 -9.42 -8.37 0.55
N VAL A 79 -9.80 -8.41 -0.73
CA VAL A 79 -10.44 -7.27 -1.41
C VAL A 79 -11.75 -6.91 -0.72
N SER A 80 -11.92 -5.61 -0.46
CA SER A 80 -13.14 -5.06 0.11
C SER A 80 -14.05 -4.47 -0.97
N ASP A 81 -15.34 -4.28 -0.66
CA ASP A 81 -16.28 -3.58 -1.55
C ASP A 81 -15.80 -2.17 -1.92
N TRP A 82 -15.08 -1.51 -1.00
CA TRP A 82 -14.50 -0.20 -1.24
C TRP A 82 -13.38 -0.25 -2.28
N ASP A 83 -12.55 -1.29 -2.26
CA ASP A 83 -11.50 -1.49 -3.27
C ASP A 83 -12.11 -1.68 -4.66
N VAL A 84 -13.16 -2.50 -4.77
CA VAL A 84 -13.88 -2.76 -6.03
C VAL A 84 -14.49 -1.46 -6.54
N ALA A 85 -15.25 -0.74 -5.71
CA ALA A 85 -15.87 0.52 -6.10
C ALA A 85 -14.83 1.58 -6.51
N ARG A 86 -13.67 1.62 -5.84
CA ARG A 86 -12.56 2.49 -6.24
C ARG A 86 -11.98 2.09 -7.59
N ASN A 87 -11.81 0.80 -7.86
CA ASN A 87 -11.29 0.28 -9.11
C ASN A 87 -12.24 0.57 -10.28
N ASP A 88 -13.55 0.36 -10.09
CA ASP A 88 -14.60 0.68 -11.07
C ASP A 88 -14.60 2.17 -11.43
N ASN A 89 -14.49 3.04 -10.42
CA ASN A 89 -14.41 4.47 -10.64
C ASN A 89 -13.12 4.86 -11.37
N ALA A 90 -11.97 4.29 -10.97
CA ALA A 90 -10.69 4.59 -11.63
C ALA A 90 -10.72 4.19 -13.11
N GLU A 91 -11.26 3.02 -13.44
CA GLU A 91 -11.42 2.54 -14.81
C GLU A 91 -12.26 3.50 -15.67
N GLN A 92 -13.38 4.00 -15.14
CA GLN A 92 -14.22 4.96 -15.85
C GLN A 92 -13.47 6.23 -16.27
N TRP A 93 -12.50 6.69 -15.47
CA TRP A 93 -11.74 7.91 -15.74
C TRP A 93 -10.43 7.69 -16.49
N GLN A 94 -9.74 6.58 -16.22
CA GLN A 94 -8.39 6.32 -16.74
C GLN A 94 -8.37 5.33 -17.91
N GLY A 95 -9.43 4.52 -18.07
CA GLY A 95 -9.54 3.48 -19.09
C GLY A 95 -8.72 2.23 -18.82
N ASN A 96 -8.02 2.15 -17.67
CA ASN A 96 -7.31 0.97 -17.22
C ASN A 96 -7.76 0.57 -15.81
N ARG A 97 -7.68 -0.73 -15.54
CA ARG A 97 -8.17 -1.37 -14.32
C ARG A 97 -7.03 -2.09 -13.63
N ASN A 98 -7.03 -2.11 -12.30
CA ASN A 98 -6.08 -2.94 -11.56
C ASN A 98 -6.59 -4.39 -11.51
N PRO A 99 -5.98 -5.34 -12.25
CA PRO A 99 -6.43 -6.73 -12.28
C PRO A 99 -6.23 -7.43 -10.93
N TYR A 100 -5.32 -6.95 -10.07
CA TYR A 100 -5.09 -7.52 -8.75
C TYR A 100 -6.25 -7.25 -7.77
N VAL A 101 -7.14 -6.30 -8.07
CA VAL A 101 -8.38 -6.11 -7.28
C VAL A 101 -9.46 -7.10 -7.71
N ASP A 102 -9.54 -7.47 -8.99
CA ASP A 102 -10.54 -8.42 -9.46
C ASP A 102 -10.10 -9.88 -9.25
N HIS A 103 -8.79 -10.10 -9.35
CA HIS A 103 -8.12 -11.39 -9.26
C HIS A 103 -6.89 -11.30 -8.33
N PRO A 104 -7.10 -11.28 -7.01
CA PRO A 104 -6.00 -11.15 -6.03
C PRO A 104 -4.96 -12.25 -6.11
N GLU A 105 -5.33 -13.44 -6.59
CA GLU A 105 -4.44 -14.58 -6.80
C GLU A 105 -3.36 -14.31 -7.86
N LEU A 106 -3.56 -13.31 -8.72
CA LEU A 106 -2.57 -12.92 -9.71
C LEU A 106 -1.33 -12.28 -9.08
N CYS A 107 -1.43 -11.72 -7.86
CA CYS A 107 -0.29 -11.11 -7.19
C CYS A 107 0.83 -12.12 -6.96
N GLU A 108 0.53 -13.31 -6.44
CA GLU A 108 1.55 -14.35 -6.21
C GLU A 108 2.13 -14.82 -7.55
N ARG A 109 1.25 -15.17 -8.50
CA ARG A 109 1.65 -15.69 -9.81
C ARG A 109 2.50 -14.71 -10.63
N ALA A 110 2.22 -13.41 -10.56
CA ALA A 110 2.96 -12.41 -11.32
C ALA A 110 4.36 -12.13 -10.75
N TYR A 111 4.61 -12.50 -9.50
CA TYR A 111 5.83 -12.17 -8.77
C TYR A 111 6.61 -13.40 -8.29
N GLU A 112 6.24 -14.61 -8.70
CA GLU A 112 6.84 -15.88 -8.27
C GLU A 112 8.37 -15.96 -8.42
N ASP A 113 8.91 -15.32 -9.46
CA ASP A 113 10.36 -15.28 -9.73
C ASP A 113 11.14 -14.29 -8.83
N MET A 114 10.42 -13.41 -8.12
CA MET A 114 11.00 -12.39 -7.22
C MET A 114 10.97 -12.82 -5.75
N ILE A 115 10.45 -14.03 -5.48
CA ILE A 115 10.23 -14.58 -4.14
C ILE A 115 11.42 -15.42 -3.66
#